data_AF-I2Q5Y2-F1
#
_entry.id   AF-I2Q5Y2-F1
#
_cell.length_a   1.000
_cell.length_b   1.000
_cell.length_c   1.000
_cell.angle_alpha   90.00
_cell.angle_beta   90.00
_cell.angle_gamma   90.00
#
_symmetry.space_group_name_H-M   'P 1'
#
loop_
_entity.id
_entity.type
_entity.pdbx_description
1 polymer ?
#
loop_
_entity_poly.entity_id
_entity_poly.type
_entity_poly.pdbx_seq_one_letter_code
_entity_poly.pdbx_strand_id
1 'polypeptide(L)' 'DYLDLCAQAGKTPEKPYSGQFRLRLSPEVHRLLAVAAKTKGKSLNEFVTDAAEKAAREAVR' A
#
# COMPACT_ATOMS: atom_id res chain seq x y z
N ASP A 1 11.00 26.24 -3.37
CA ASP A 1 10.10 25.33 -2.65
C ASP A 1 9.00 24.75 -3.54
N TYR A 2 8.73 23.44 -3.40
CA TYR A 2 7.62 22.76 -4.09
C TYR A 2 6.27 23.39 -3.77
N LEU A 3 6.09 23.87 -2.53
CA LEU A 3 4.87 24.55 -2.08
C LEU A 3 4.73 25.95 -2.69
N ASP A 4 5.81 26.71 -2.84
CA ASP A 4 5.79 28.05 -3.47
C ASP A 4 5.52 27.95 -4.98
N LEU A 5 6.03 26.90 -5.63
CA LEU A 5 5.73 26.60 -7.04
C LEU A 5 4.26 26.21 -7.24
N CYS A 6 3.67 25.42 -6.34
CA CYS A 6 2.24 25.11 -6.36
C CYS A 6 1.37 26.36 -6.15
N ALA A 7 1.77 27.24 -5.23
CA ALA A 7 1.06 28.49 -4.94
C ALA A 7 1.08 29.46 -6.12
N GLN A 8 2.23 29.63 -6.80
CA GLN A 8 2.34 30.48 -8.00
C GLN A 8 1.56 29.91 -9.19
N ALA A 9 1.43 28.60 -9.28
CA ALA A 9 0.69 27.92 -10.35
C ALA A 9 -0.83 27.83 -10.12
N GLY A 10 -1.34 28.31 -8.97
CA GLY A 10 -2.76 28.19 -8.61
C GLY A 10 -3.24 26.74 -8.48
N LYS A 11 -2.33 25.79 -8.25
CA LYS A 11 -2.63 24.36 -8.16
C LYS A 11 -2.61 23.91 -6.71
N THR A 12 -3.67 23.23 -6.28
CA THR A 12 -3.69 22.55 -4.99
C THR A 12 -2.58 21.48 -5.01
N PRO A 13 -1.64 21.48 -4.04
CA PRO A 13 -0.61 20.45 -3.97
C PRO A 13 -1.29 19.09 -3.91
N GLU A 14 -0.86 18.14 -4.73
CA GLU A 14 -1.29 16.75 -4.56
C GLU A 14 -0.91 16.31 -3.16
N LYS A 15 -1.91 15.84 -2.40
CA LYS A 15 -1.62 15.26 -1.09
C LYS A 15 -0.81 13.99 -1.32
N PRO A 16 0.41 13.88 -0.77
CA PRO A 16 1.16 12.65 -0.88
C PRO A 16 0.36 11.50 -0.26
N TYR A 17 0.37 10.34 -0.91
CA TYR A 17 -0.22 9.14 -0.35
C TYR A 17 0.51 8.78 0.95
N SER A 18 -0.24 8.57 2.04
CA SER A 18 0.31 8.42 3.39
C SER A 18 1.08 7.12 3.63
N GLY A 19 1.01 6.17 2.69
CA GLY A 19 1.54 4.81 2.85
C GLY A 19 0.78 3.95 3.89
N GLN A 20 -0.22 4.51 4.56
CA GLN A 20 -1.00 3.82 5.58
C GLN A 20 -2.24 3.18 4.95
N PHE A 21 -2.34 1.85 5.04
CA PHE A 21 -3.48 1.10 4.52
C PHE A 21 -4.04 0.16 5.60
N ARG A 22 -5.19 0.54 6.18
CA ARG A 22 -5.85 -0.21 7.25
C ARG A 22 -6.97 -1.04 6.65
N LEU A 23 -6.90 -2.35 6.85
CA LEU A 23 -7.91 -3.30 6.37
C LEU A 23 -8.60 -4.00 7.52
N ARG A 24 -9.89 -4.29 7.34
CA ARG A 24 -10.62 -5.28 8.14
C ARG A 24 -10.70 -6.57 7.33
N LEU A 25 -10.20 -7.65 7.89
CA LEU A 25 -10.19 -8.97 7.28
C LEU A 25 -11.04 -9.94 8.11
N SER A 26 -11.61 -10.96 7.47
CA SER A 26 -12.18 -12.07 8.22
C SER A 26 -11.06 -12.83 8.95
N PRO A 27 -11.35 -13.49 10.09
CA PRO A 27 -10.36 -14.29 10.79
C PRO A 27 -9.72 -15.37 9.92
N GLU A 28 -10.50 -15.97 9.02
CA GLU A 28 -10.04 -16.99 8.08
C GLU A 28 -9.00 -16.44 7.09
N VAL A 29 -9.30 -15.30 6.47
CA VAL A 29 -8.36 -14.65 5.52
C VAL A 29 -7.09 -14.23 6.26
N HIS A 30 -7.22 -13.64 7.45
CA HIS A 30 -6.06 -13.25 8.26
C HIS A 30 -5.18 -14.47 8.58
N ARG A 31 -5.77 -15.60 8.98
CA ARG A 31 -5.04 -16.85 9.25
C ARG A 31 -4.27 -17.33 8.00
N LEU A 32 -4.92 -17.34 6.84
CA LEU A 32 -4.30 -17.78 5.59
C LEU A 32 -3.11 -16.89 5.22
N LEU A 33 -3.26 -15.57 5.32
CA LEU A 33 -2.17 -14.62 5.05
C LEU A 33 -1.00 -14.82 6.02
N ALA A 34 -1.27 -15.03 7.31
CA ALA A 34 -0.23 -15.26 8.32
C ALA A 34 0.56 -16.54 8.05
N VAL A 35 -0.12 -17.63 7.67
CA VAL A 35 0.53 -18.89 7.29
C VAL A 35 1.37 -18.69 6.03
N ALA A 36 0.82 -18.05 4.99
CA ALA A 36 1.53 -17.80 3.74
C ALA A 36 2.80 -16.94 3.93
N ALA A 37 2.71 -15.89 4.76
CA ALA A 37 3.83 -15.04 5.12
C ALA A 37 4.93 -15.84 5.83
N LYS A 38 4.56 -16.64 6.84
CA LYS A 38 5.50 -17.50 7.58
C LYS A 38 6.20 -18.50 6.67
N THR A 39 5.47 -19.19 5.79
CA THR A 39 6.04 -20.15 4.84
C THR A 39 7.06 -19.50 3.90
N LYS A 40 6.92 -18.19 3.63
CA LYS A 40 7.84 -17.42 2.80
C LYS A 40 8.94 -16.71 3.60
N GLY A 41 9.01 -16.89 4.92
CA GLY A 41 9.97 -16.21 5.79
C GLY A 41 9.78 -14.70 5.86
N LYS A 42 8.55 -14.21 5.65
CA LYS A 42 8.21 -12.77 5.65
C LYS A 42 7.32 -12.42 6.83
N SER A 43 7.35 -11.16 7.27
CA SER A 43 6.29 -10.63 8.12
C SER A 43 4.96 -10.57 7.34
N LEU A 44 3.85 -10.51 8.07
CA LEU A 44 2.52 -10.38 7.47
C LEU A 44 2.42 -9.10 6.61
N ASN A 45 2.97 -7.98 7.10
CA ASN A 45 2.93 -6.69 6.39
C ASN A 45 3.74 -6.73 5.10
N GLU A 46 4.95 -7.30 5.11
CA GLU A 46 5.76 -7.47 3.90
C GLU A 46 5.04 -8.35 2.88
N PHE A 47 4.49 -9.49 3.31
CA PHE A 47 3.76 -10.38 2.41
C PHE A 47 2.55 -9.70 1.76
N VAL A 48 1.75 -8.95 2.53
CA VAL A 48 0.59 -8.22 2.04
C VAL A 48 0.99 -7.08 1.11
N THR A 49 2.07 -6.36 1.44
CA THR A 49 2.57 -5.24 0.62
C THR A 49 3.06 -5.74 -0.74
N ASP A 50 3.84 -6.81 -0.77
CA ASP A 50 4.32 -7.41 -2.03
C ASP A 50 3.16 -7.89 -2.91
N ALA A 51 2.17 -8.54 -2.31
CA ALA A 51 0.99 -9.03 -3.03
C ALA A 51 0.16 -7.86 -3.59
N ALA A 52 -0.04 -6.81 -2.79
CA ALA A 52 -0.77 -5.62 -3.20
C ALA A 52 -0.03 -4.86 -4.31
N GLU A 53 1.28 -4.69 -4.20
CA GLU A 53 2.11 -4.02 -5.21
C GLU A 53 2.08 -4.80 -6.54
N LYS A 54 2.26 -6.13 -6.49
CA LYS A 54 2.18 -6.97 -7.69
C LYS A 54 0.82 -6.81 -8.37
N ALA A 55 -0.27 -6.97 -7.62
CA ALA A 55 -1.63 -6.86 -8.17
C ALA A 55 -1.91 -5.47 -8.74
N ALA A 56 -1.49 -4.41 -8.06
CA ALA A 56 -1.66 -3.04 -8.54
C ALA A 56 -0.87 -2.79 -9.84
N ARG A 57 0.38 -3.24 -9.93
CA ARG A 57 1.20 -3.12 -11.14
C ARG A 57 0.62 -3.89 -12.31
N GLU A 58 0.03 -5.06 -12.07
CA GLU A 58 -0.65 -5.85 -13.10
C GLU A 58 -1.93 -5.17 -13.59
N ALA A 59 -2.68 -4.52 -12.70
CA ALA A 59 -3.95 -3.87 -13.05
C ALA A 59 -3.80 -2.52 -13.77
N VAL A 60 -2.65 -1.85 -13.64
CA VAL A 60 -2.38 -0.53 -14.25
C VAL A 60 -1.52 -0.64 -15.53
N ARG A 61 -1.11 -1.86 -15.90
CA ARG A 61 -0.50 -2.14 -17.21
C ARG A 61 -1.55 -2.13 -18.31
#